data_AF-A0A645CI55-F1
#
_entry.id   AF-A0A645CI55-F1
#
_cell.length_a   1.000
_cell.length_b   1.000
_cell.length_c   1.000
_cell.angle_alpha   90.00
_cell.angle_beta   90.00
_cell.angle_gamma   90.00
#
_symmetry.space_group_name_H-M   'P 1'
#
loop_
_entity.id
_entity.type
_entity.pdbx_description
1 polymer ?
#
loop_
_entity_poly.entity_id
_entity_poly.type
_entity_poly.pdbx_seq_one_letter_code
_entity_poly.pdbx_strand_id
1 'polypeptide(L)'
;MDYRNSRKLTKNRNTVIYAHRMDDGSMFGNLHQFKYENIFDSGTVEITTNEGIFHYRVFCAAELQATYNYYRTDFESDDQFLKFAEEIQSQSKFKTDIVLKPTDKIITLSTCMVNMHDYRFVVFAVLTDKTLF
;
A
#
# COMPACT_ATOMS: atom_id res chain seq x y z
N MET A 1 11.86 1.00 2.15
CA MET A 1 11.35 -0.25 1.56
C MET A 1 11.69 -1.39 2.51
N ASP A 2 10.78 -2.34 2.69
CA ASP A 2 11.01 -3.51 3.53
C ASP A 2 12.20 -4.33 3.02
N TYR A 3 13.03 -4.84 3.93
CA TYR A 3 14.26 -5.56 3.57
C TYR A 3 13.98 -6.89 2.85
N ARG A 4 12.78 -7.45 3.00
CA ARG A 4 12.35 -8.68 2.32
C ARG A 4 11.97 -8.44 0.86
N ASN A 5 11.73 -7.19 0.46
CA ASN A 5 11.41 -6.87 -0.92
C ASN A 5 12.65 -6.94 -1.82
N SER A 6 12.46 -7.45 -3.03
CA SER A 6 13.43 -7.31 -4.10
C SER A 6 13.57 -5.84 -4.50
N ARG A 7 14.78 -5.42 -4.85
CA ARG A 7 15.03 -4.11 -5.48
C ARG A 7 14.30 -3.94 -6.81
N LYS A 8 13.97 -5.05 -7.48
CA LYS A 8 13.15 -5.05 -8.70
C LYS A 8 11.68 -5.08 -8.32
N LEU A 9 10.95 -3.98 -8.51
CA LEU A 9 9.55 -3.88 -8.09
C LEU A 9 8.67 -4.94 -8.76
N THR A 10 8.98 -5.28 -10.00
CA THR A 10 8.30 -6.33 -10.78
C THR A 10 8.39 -7.73 -10.15
N LYS A 11 9.31 -7.97 -9.22
CA LYS A 11 9.44 -9.26 -8.51
C LYS A 11 8.62 -9.34 -7.23
N ASN A 12 8.15 -8.22 -6.70
CA ASN A 12 7.37 -8.19 -5.46
C ASN A 12 5.88 -8.40 -5.76
N ARG A 13 5.18 -9.12 -4.88
CA ARG A 13 3.70 -9.17 -4.86
C ARG A 13 3.13 -7.99 -4.07
N ASN A 14 3.70 -7.75 -2.89
CA ASN A 14 3.46 -6.57 -2.07
C ASN A 14 4.79 -5.86 -1.79
N THR A 15 4.97 -4.64 -2.31
CA THR A 15 6.11 -3.80 -1.95
C THR A 15 5.72 -2.95 -0.74
N VAL A 16 6.47 -3.02 0.35
CA VAL A 16 6.13 -2.28 1.57
C VAL A 16 7.12 -1.14 1.77
N ILE A 17 6.61 0.09 1.92
CA ILE A 17 7.40 1.29 2.18
C ILE A 17 6.94 1.89 3.51
N TYR A 18 7.92 2.15 4.37
CA TYR A 18 7.73 2.82 5.65
C TYR A 18 8.36 4.20 5.57
N ALA A 19 7.66 5.20 6.10
CA ALA A 19 8.27 6.50 6.35
C ALA A 19 7.61 7.18 7.57
N HIS A 20 8.35 8.12 8.16
CA HIS A 20 7.87 8.86 9.32
C HIS A 20 6.67 9.72 8.96
N ARG A 21 5.76 9.84 9.93
CA ARG A 21 4.75 10.90 9.93
C ARG A 21 5.40 12.12 10.55
N MET A 22 5.78 13.09 9.72
CA MET A 22 6.35 14.35 10.17
C MET A 22 5.25 15.41 10.32
N ASP A 23 5.32 16.21 11.37
CA ASP A 23 4.31 17.25 11.66
C ASP A 23 4.31 18.40 10.64
N ASP A 24 5.43 18.59 9.93
CA ASP A 24 5.57 19.55 8.83
C ASP A 24 4.96 19.06 7.50
N GLY A 25 4.39 17.84 7.47
CA GLY A 25 3.78 17.24 6.30
C GLY A 25 4.77 16.52 5.37
N SER A 26 6.08 16.58 5.62
CA SER A 26 7.08 15.86 4.84
C SER A 26 6.98 14.33 5.03
N MET A 27 7.70 13.57 4.19
CA MET A 27 7.68 12.10 4.22
C MET A 27 6.26 11.55 4.05
N PHE A 28 5.76 10.78 5.02
CA PHE A 28 4.36 10.31 5.05
C PHE A 28 3.48 11.14 6.00
N GLY A 29 3.88 12.38 6.29
CA GLY A 29 3.12 13.34 7.09
C GLY A 29 1.68 13.49 6.60
N ASN A 30 1.47 13.54 5.29
CA ASN A 30 0.14 13.67 4.66
C ASN A 30 -0.58 12.34 4.38
N LEU A 31 0.02 11.18 4.68
CA LEU A 31 -0.60 9.89 4.37
C LEU A 31 -1.96 9.71 5.07
N HIS A 32 -2.11 10.26 6.28
CA HIS A 32 -3.37 10.22 7.02
C HIS A 32 -4.54 10.96 6.33
N GLN A 33 -4.29 11.79 5.30
CA GLN A 33 -5.34 12.47 4.54
C GLN A 33 -6.21 11.49 3.74
N PHE A 34 -5.72 10.27 3.47
CA PHE A 34 -6.51 9.20 2.88
C PHE A 34 -7.67 8.72 3.77
N LYS A 35 -7.83 9.25 4.99
CA LYS A 35 -9.04 9.09 5.81
C LYS A 35 -10.24 9.90 5.31
N TYR A 36 -10.04 10.80 4.34
CA TYR A 36 -11.07 11.61 3.68
C TYR A 36 -11.39 11.01 2.30
N GLU A 37 -12.68 10.81 2.04
CA GLU A 37 -13.19 10.07 0.86
C GLU A 37 -12.72 10.69 -0.45
N ASN A 38 -12.77 12.02 -0.58
CA ASN A 38 -12.33 12.71 -1.78
C ASN A 38 -10.84 12.49 -2.12
N ILE A 39 -9.99 12.32 -1.11
CA ILE A 39 -8.55 12.03 -1.29
C ILE A 39 -8.36 10.55 -1.64
N PHE A 40 -9.14 9.67 -1.01
CA PHE A 40 -9.13 8.25 -1.30
C PHE A 40 -9.57 7.95 -2.74
N ASP A 41 -10.69 8.52 -3.20
CA ASP A 41 -11.29 8.26 -4.51
C ASP A 41 -10.36 8.66 -5.66
N SER A 42 -9.67 9.80 -5.53
CA SER A 42 -8.66 10.25 -6.51
C SER A 42 -7.25 9.75 -6.21
N GLY A 43 -7.11 8.82 -5.27
CA GLY A 43 -5.84 8.39 -4.71
C GLY A 43 -4.97 7.63 -5.68
N THR A 44 -3.81 8.18 -6.04
CA THR A 44 -2.80 7.51 -6.86
C THR A 44 -1.42 7.55 -6.20
N VAL A 45 -0.60 6.54 -6.49
CA VAL A 45 0.80 6.49 -6.08
C VAL A 45 1.66 6.27 -7.33
N GLU A 46 2.71 7.05 -7.48
CA GLU A 46 3.73 6.87 -8.52
C GLU A 46 5.05 6.48 -7.86
N ILE A 47 5.75 5.49 -8.43
CA ILE A 47 7.10 5.14 -8.02
C ILE A 47 8.00 5.16 -9.25
N THR A 48 9.01 6.02 -9.22
CA THR A 48 10.11 6.00 -10.18
C THR A 48 11.28 5.20 -9.63
N THR A 49 11.79 4.28 -10.43
CA THR A 49 13.03 3.55 -10.14
C THR A 49 13.92 3.60 -11.37
N ASN A 50 15.14 3.10 -11.27
CA ASN A 50 16.02 2.93 -12.43
C ASN A 50 15.47 1.94 -13.47
N GLU A 51 14.42 1.15 -13.14
CA GLU A 51 13.76 0.23 -14.07
C GLU A 51 12.63 0.89 -14.86
N GLY A 52 12.05 1.98 -14.35
CA GLY A 52 10.84 2.55 -14.92
C GLY A 52 9.97 3.31 -13.92
N ILE A 53 8.81 3.74 -14.41
CA ILE A 53 7.75 4.45 -13.68
C ILE A 53 6.59 3.48 -13.47
N PHE A 54 6.07 3.42 -12.25
CA PHE A 54 4.99 2.51 -11.85
C PHE A 54 3.84 3.35 -11.27
N HIS A 55 2.64 3.21 -11.82
CA HIS A 55 1.44 3.91 -11.37
C HIS A 55 0.52 2.93 -10.63
N TYR A 56 0.02 3.36 -9.49
CA TYR A 56 -0.88 2.59 -8.64
C TYR A 56 -2.13 3.39 -8.30
N ARG A 57 -3.26 2.70 -8.15
CA ARG A 57 -4.53 3.27 -7.67
C ARG A 57 -4.83 2.77 -6.27
N VAL A 58 -5.16 3.68 -5.36
CA VAL A 58 -5.48 3.34 -3.96
C VAL A 58 -6.77 2.53 -3.91
N PHE A 59 -6.76 1.43 -3.17
CA PHE A 59 -7.92 0.56 -2.96
C PHE A 59 -8.27 0.33 -1.50
N CYS A 60 -7.36 0.65 -0.57
CA CYS A 60 -7.60 0.56 0.86
C CYS A 60 -6.83 1.64 1.62
N ALA A 61 -7.51 2.27 2.58
CA ALA A 61 -6.91 3.10 3.61
C ALA A 61 -7.50 2.70 4.96
N ALA A 62 -6.63 2.32 5.91
CA ALA A 62 -7.04 1.71 7.16
C ALA A 62 -6.10 2.05 8.33
N GLU A 63 -6.66 1.96 9.53
CA GLU A 63 -5.93 2.00 10.79
C GLU A 63 -5.76 0.57 11.29
N LEU A 64 -4.55 0.03 11.16
CA LEU A 64 -4.28 -1.39 11.46
C LEU A 64 -3.35 -1.51 12.66
N GLN A 65 -3.54 -2.54 13.48
CA GLN A 65 -2.60 -2.87 14.54
C GLN A 65 -1.24 -3.23 13.95
N ALA A 66 -0.16 -2.86 14.62
CA ALA A 66 1.20 -3.18 14.21
C ALA A 66 1.48 -4.69 14.19
N THR A 67 0.71 -5.47 14.96
CA THR A 67 0.72 -6.94 15.00
C THR A 67 -0.03 -7.58 13.83
N TYR A 68 -0.87 -6.82 13.13
CA TYR A 68 -1.56 -7.31 11.95
C TYR A 68 -0.54 -7.47 10.80
N ASN A 69 -0.50 -8.64 10.18
CA ASN A 69 0.53 -9.01 9.20
C ASN A 69 0.30 -8.37 7.80
N TYR A 70 -0.06 -7.08 7.75
CA TYR A 70 -0.28 -6.35 6.50
C TYR A 70 1.01 -6.15 5.68
N TYR A 71 2.16 -6.27 6.33
CA TYR A 71 3.47 -6.14 5.70
C TYR A 71 3.94 -7.44 5.04
N ARG A 72 3.08 -8.45 4.89
CA ARG A 72 3.41 -9.70 4.21
C ARG A 72 3.86 -9.40 2.78
N THR A 73 5.08 -9.81 2.45
CA THR A 73 5.70 -9.57 1.13
C THR A 73 5.70 -10.80 0.21
N ASP A 74 5.60 -12.01 0.80
CA ASP A 74 5.79 -13.28 0.10
C ASP A 74 4.58 -14.21 0.24
N PHE A 75 4.30 -14.95 -0.82
CA PHE A 75 3.08 -15.74 -1.00
C PHE A 75 3.40 -17.01 -1.77
N GLU A 76 2.93 -18.15 -1.27
CA GLU A 76 3.20 -19.46 -1.88
C GLU A 76 2.43 -19.67 -3.20
N SER A 77 1.32 -18.94 -3.37
CA SER A 77 0.48 -19.01 -4.56
C SER A 77 -0.27 -17.70 -4.81
N ASP A 78 -0.74 -17.56 -6.05
CA ASP A 78 -1.58 -16.42 -6.47
C ASP A 78 -2.92 -16.38 -5.71
N ASP A 79 -3.47 -17.54 -5.33
CA ASP A 79 -4.67 -17.61 -4.49
C ASP A 79 -4.42 -17.12 -3.06
N GLN A 80 -3.26 -17.42 -2.47
CA GLN A 80 -2.91 -16.87 -1.15
C GLN A 80 -2.72 -15.36 -1.21
N PHE A 81 -2.14 -14.85 -2.29
CA PHE A 81 -2.01 -13.42 -2.51
C PHE A 81 -3.39 -12.75 -2.66
N LEU A 82 -4.28 -13.31 -3.48
CA LEU A 82 -5.60 -12.75 -3.69
C LEU A 82 -6.40 -12.70 -2.38
N LYS A 83 -6.43 -13.80 -1.61
CA LYS A 83 -7.09 -13.83 -0.30
C LYS A 83 -6.57 -12.74 0.63
N PHE A 84 -5.24 -12.60 0.71
CA PHE A 84 -4.64 -11.53 1.50
C PHE A 84 -5.07 -10.14 1.02
N ALA A 85 -5.06 -9.89 -0.29
CA ALA A 85 -5.40 -8.58 -0.83
C ALA A 85 -6.89 -8.25 -0.63
N GLU A 86 -7.79 -9.23 -0.76
CA GLU A 86 -9.23 -9.08 -0.47
C GLU A 86 -9.50 -8.89 1.02
N GLU A 87 -8.79 -9.62 1.90
CA GLU A 87 -8.82 -9.39 3.35
C GLU A 87 -8.43 -7.96 3.69
N ILE A 88 -7.35 -7.44 3.10
CA ILE A 88 -6.93 -6.04 3.27
C ILE A 88 -8.00 -5.07 2.75
N GLN A 89 -8.55 -5.33 1.57
CA GLN A 89 -9.60 -4.48 0.98
C GLN A 89 -10.84 -4.42 1.90
N SER A 90 -11.19 -5.52 2.57
CA SER A 90 -12.30 -5.58 3.54
C SER A 90 -12.08 -4.70 4.77
N GLN A 91 -10.82 -4.36 5.11
CA GLN A 91 -10.49 -3.44 6.20
C GLN A 91 -10.58 -1.97 5.79
N SER A 92 -10.79 -1.67 4.50
CA SER A 92 -10.83 -0.30 4.01
C SER A 92 -11.99 0.47 4.62
N LYS A 93 -11.71 1.72 5.01
CA LYS A 93 -12.75 2.67 5.44
C LYS A 93 -13.75 2.99 4.33
N PHE A 94 -13.30 2.96 3.07
CA PHE A 94 -14.08 3.34 1.90
C PHE A 94 -14.21 2.17 0.92
N LYS A 95 -15.35 2.09 0.24
CA LYS A 95 -15.56 1.13 -0.84
C LYS A 95 -14.87 1.61 -2.10
N THR A 96 -14.43 0.68 -2.93
CA THR A 96 -13.79 0.96 -4.22
C THR A 96 -14.38 0.04 -5.30
N ASP A 97 -14.33 0.48 -6.54
CA ASP A 97 -14.67 -0.29 -7.74
C ASP A 97 -13.55 -1.26 -8.16
N ILE A 98 -12.39 -1.21 -7.50
CA ILE A 98 -11.23 -2.05 -7.79
C ILE A 98 -11.55 -3.51 -7.45
N VAL A 99 -11.48 -4.36 -8.48
CA VAL A 99 -11.51 -5.82 -8.32
C VAL A 99 -10.07 -6.33 -8.42
N LEU A 100 -9.57 -6.88 -7.31
CA LEU A 100 -8.23 -7.45 -7.21
C LEU A 100 -8.15 -8.79 -7.96
N LYS A 101 -7.00 -9.03 -8.58
CA LYS A 101 -6.72 -10.24 -9.36
C LYS A 101 -5.53 -11.00 -8.77
N PRO A 102 -5.45 -12.33 -8.98
CA PRO A 102 -4.35 -13.15 -8.44
C PRO A 102 -2.96 -12.72 -8.94
N THR A 103 -2.90 -12.12 -10.13
CA THR A 103 -1.64 -11.69 -10.76
C THR A 103 -1.26 -10.25 -10.45
N ASP A 104 -2.11 -9.51 -9.74
CA ASP A 104 -1.85 -8.11 -9.41
C ASP A 104 -0.61 -7.95 -8.53
N LYS A 105 -0.15 -6.71 -8.45
CA LYS A 105 0.92 -6.28 -7.56
C LYS A 105 0.43 -5.07 -6.81
N ILE A 106 0.71 -5.05 -5.52
CA ILE A 106 0.31 -3.95 -4.65
C ILE A 106 1.53 -3.27 -4.03
N ILE A 107 1.31 -2.05 -3.58
CA ILE A 107 2.18 -1.33 -2.68
C ILE A 107 1.45 -1.04 -1.37
N THR A 108 2.18 -1.17 -0.27
CA THR A 108 1.77 -0.80 1.07
C THR A 108 2.59 0.40 1.53
N LEU A 109 1.93 1.51 1.85
CA LEU A 109 2.54 2.68 2.47
C LEU A 109 2.13 2.70 3.94
N SER A 110 3.09 2.60 4.85
CA SER A 110 2.81 2.52 6.30
C SER A 110 3.49 3.65 7.05
N THR A 111 2.74 4.30 7.93
CA THR A 111 3.24 5.34 8.83
C THR A 111 2.70 5.22 10.25
N CYS A 112 3.36 5.88 11.19
CA CYS A 112 2.96 5.91 12.59
C CYS A 112 1.69 6.74 12.81
N MET A 113 0.87 6.31 13.76
CA MET A 113 -0.26 7.11 14.25
C MET A 113 0.13 7.90 15.49
N VAL A 114 -0.36 9.13 15.61
CA VAL A 114 -0.21 9.93 16.83
C VAL A 114 -1.21 9.42 17.85
N ASN A 115 -0.77 9.24 19.09
CA ASN A 115 -1.57 8.77 20.24
C ASN A 115 -2.04 7.30 20.19
N MET A 116 -1.65 6.52 19.17
CA MET A 116 -1.95 5.08 19.07
C MET A 116 -0.68 4.31 18.68
N HIS A 117 0.24 4.14 19.64
CA HIS A 117 1.58 3.55 19.38
C HIS A 117 1.53 2.14 18.79
N ASP A 118 0.49 1.38 19.10
CA ASP A 118 0.28 0.01 18.62
C ASP A 118 -0.40 -0.06 17.26
N TYR A 119 -0.74 1.09 16.66
CA TYR A 119 -1.41 1.15 15.36
C TYR A 119 -0.59 1.92 14.33
N ARG A 120 -0.91 1.65 13.06
CA ARG A 120 -0.33 2.28 11.89
C ARG A 120 -1.45 2.75 10.97
N PHE A 121 -1.23 3.90 10.36
CA PHE A 121 -2.06 4.31 9.24
C PHE A 121 -1.44 3.74 7.97
N VAL A 122 -2.22 2.94 7.25
CA VAL A 122 -1.73 2.16 6.10
C VAL A 122 -2.59 2.44 4.89
N VAL A 123 -1.94 2.71 3.76
CA VAL A 123 -2.58 2.86 2.45
C VAL A 123 -2.08 1.75 1.55
N PHE A 124 -3.00 1.05 0.89
CA PHE A 124 -2.69 0.06 -0.13
C PHE A 124 -3.16 0.54 -1.49
N ALA A 125 -2.29 0.36 -2.48
CA ALA A 125 -2.59 0.69 -3.86
C ALA A 125 -2.21 -0.46 -4.78
N VAL A 126 -3.00 -0.70 -5.82
CA VAL A 126 -2.81 -1.75 -6.83
C VAL A 126 -2.15 -1.15 -8.06
N LEU A 127 -1.19 -1.85 -8.65
CA LEU A 127 -0.49 -1.43 -9.85
C LEU A 127 -1.48 -1.39 -11.03
N THR A 128 -1.62 -0.24 -11.67
CA THR A 128 -2.50 -0.04 -12.82
C THR A 128 -1.73 0.07 -14.13
N ASP A 129 -0.55 0.66 -14.09
CA ASP A 129 0.28 0.87 -15.28
C ASP A 129 1.78 0.90 -14.92
N LYS A 130 2.64 0.59 -15.89
CA LYS A 130 4.09 0.79 -15.78
C LYS A 130 4.72 1.09 -17.13
N THR A 131 5.70 1.99 -17.12
CA THR A 131 6.59 2.26 -18.25
C THR A 131 8.00 1.86 -17.85
N LEU A 132 8.58 0.88 -18.54
CA LEU A 132 9.94 0.41 -18.27
C LEU A 132 10.94 1.11 -19.19
N PHE A 133 12.15 1.36 -18.67
CA PHE A 133 13.28 1.91 -19.42
C PHE A 133 14.07 0.82 -20.17
#